data_AF-A0A966VLQ6-F1
#
_entry.id   AF-A0A966VLQ6-F1
#
_cell.length_a   1.000
_cell.length_b   1.000
_cell.length_c   1.000
_cell.angle_alpha   90.00
_cell.angle_beta   90.00
_cell.angle_gamma   90.00
#
_symmetry.space_group_name_H-M   'P 1'
#
loop_
_entity.id
_entity.type
_entity.pdbx_description
1 polymer ?
#
loop_
_entity_poly.entity_id
_entity_poly.type
_entity_poly.pdbx_seq_one_letter_code
_entity_poly.pdbx_strand_id
1 'polypeptide(L)'
;MDFTLPATMRDCWIVNDGVMGGVSQSGLRHDPQGMIFEGQVSLKNNGGFASMRSPARFETETQVLELTTRGDGKRYKLILRTETAVRVTYESDFVSEATCRQERRIRSPCENHTTKTISKAGR
;
A
#
# COMPACT_ATOMS: atom_id res chain seq x y z
N MET A 1 -13.16 -0.41 0.35
CA MET A 1 -12.42 -1.07 -0.74
C MET A 1 -12.25 -2.53 -0.36
N ASP A 2 -12.64 -3.45 -1.23
CA ASP A 2 -12.62 -4.88 -0.95
C ASP A 2 -11.62 -5.60 -1.85
N PHE A 3 -10.50 -6.06 -1.28
CA PHE A 3 -9.44 -6.73 -2.02
C PHE A 3 -9.74 -8.19 -2.37
N THR A 4 -10.86 -8.74 -1.92
CA THR A 4 -11.34 -10.07 -2.34
C THR A 4 -11.95 -10.04 -3.75
N LEU A 5 -12.33 -8.86 -4.24
CA LEU A 5 -12.93 -8.68 -5.57
C LEU A 5 -11.84 -8.58 -6.64
N PRO A 6 -11.84 -9.42 -7.69
CA PRO A 6 -10.89 -9.32 -8.80
C PRO A 6 -10.92 -7.96 -9.51
N ALA A 7 -12.06 -7.26 -9.47
CA ALA A 7 -12.19 -5.92 -10.03
C ALA A 7 -11.23 -4.92 -9.38
N THR A 8 -11.05 -4.97 -8.06
CA THR A 8 -10.16 -4.06 -7.32
C THR A 8 -8.70 -4.24 -7.70
N MET A 9 -8.28 -5.45 -8.07
CA MET A 9 -6.92 -5.72 -8.55
C MET A 9 -6.62 -5.01 -9.88
N ARG A 10 -7.61 -4.85 -10.75
CA ARG A 10 -7.43 -4.22 -12.07
C ARG A 10 -7.05 -2.74 -11.98
N ASP A 11 -7.45 -2.10 -10.89
CA ASP A 11 -7.11 -0.70 -10.60
C ASP A 11 -5.77 -0.56 -9.84
N CYS A 12 -5.11 -1.68 -9.52
CA CYS A 12 -3.85 -1.69 -8.80
C CYS A 12 -2.65 -1.83 -9.76
N TRP A 13 -1.53 -1.19 -9.45
CA TRP A 13 -0.29 -1.35 -10.21
C TRP A 13 0.94 -1.37 -9.31
N ILE A 14 2.02 -1.96 -9.85
CA ILE A 14 3.31 -2.10 -9.17
C ILE A 14 4.26 -0.96 -9.55
N VAL A 15 5.03 -0.49 -8.57
CA VAL A 15 6.14 0.44 -8.74
C VAL A 15 7.36 -0.08 -7.98
N ASN A 16 8.41 -0.40 -8.72
CA ASN A 16 9.71 -0.82 -8.19
C ASN A 16 10.78 0.28 -8.43
N ASP A 17 11.96 0.09 -7.84
CA ASP A 17 13.11 1.01 -7.83
C ASP A 17 13.93 1.11 -9.14
N GLY A 18 13.33 0.82 -10.29
CA GLY A 18 14.06 0.65 -11.57
C GLY A 18 14.76 1.89 -12.15
N VAL A 19 14.49 3.09 -11.65
CA VAL A 19 14.96 4.37 -12.27
C VAL A 19 16.46 4.64 -12.06
N MET A 20 17.14 3.96 -11.11
CA MET A 20 18.58 4.14 -10.85
C MET A 20 19.35 2.81 -10.76
N GLY A 21 18.92 1.80 -11.51
CA GLY A 21 19.53 0.47 -11.46
C GLY A 21 19.09 -0.37 -10.25
N GLY A 22 18.00 0.02 -9.58
CA GLY A 22 17.33 -0.86 -8.63
C GLY A 22 16.87 -2.14 -9.32
N VAL A 23 16.96 -3.26 -8.61
CA VAL A 23 16.64 -4.59 -9.13
C VAL A 23 15.55 -5.27 -8.31
N SER A 24 14.75 -4.48 -7.57
CA SER A 24 13.61 -5.00 -6.85
C SER A 24 12.52 -5.45 -7.83
N GLN A 25 11.90 -6.59 -7.55
CA GLN A 25 10.82 -7.14 -8.36
C GLN A 25 9.65 -7.49 -7.47
N SER A 26 8.45 -7.12 -7.92
CA SER A 26 7.22 -7.45 -7.20
C SER A 26 6.05 -7.59 -8.16
N GLY A 27 4.99 -8.23 -7.67
CA GLY A 27 3.77 -8.53 -8.41
C GLY A 27 2.54 -8.52 -7.51
N LEU A 28 1.38 -8.56 -8.16
CA LEU A 28 0.08 -8.71 -7.51
C LEU A 28 -0.56 -10.00 -7.99
N ARG A 29 -1.19 -10.72 -7.07
CA ARG A 29 -1.97 -11.91 -7.37
C ARG A 29 -3.25 -11.93 -6.56
N HIS A 30 -4.34 -12.32 -7.22
CA HIS A 30 -5.65 -12.46 -6.56
C HIS A 30 -5.69 -13.71 -5.71
N ASP A 31 -6.39 -13.61 -4.58
CA ASP A 31 -6.67 -14.70 -3.66
C ASP A 31 -8.12 -14.57 -3.15
N PRO A 32 -8.84 -15.67 -2.90
CA PRO A 32 -10.18 -15.59 -2.32
C PRO A 32 -10.24 -14.84 -0.98
N GLN A 33 -9.15 -14.80 -0.22
CA GLN A 33 -9.06 -14.08 1.06
C GLN A 33 -8.58 -12.63 0.91
N GLY A 34 -8.23 -12.19 -0.32
CA GLY A 34 -7.79 -10.82 -0.57
C GLY A 34 -6.82 -10.69 -1.75
N MET A 35 -5.88 -9.77 -1.64
CA MET A 35 -4.85 -9.55 -2.65
C MET A 35 -3.47 -9.79 -2.06
N ILE A 36 -2.66 -10.55 -2.80
CA ILE A 36 -1.30 -10.87 -2.43
C ILE A 36 -0.36 -9.92 -3.16
N PHE A 37 0.39 -9.15 -2.37
CA PHE A 37 1.53 -8.37 -2.82
C PHE A 37 2.81 -9.13 -2.46
N GLU A 38 3.50 -9.64 -3.47
CA GLU A 38 4.69 -10.48 -3.29
C GLU A 38 5.85 -10.01 -4.16
N GLY A 39 7.07 -10.28 -3.72
CA GLY A 39 8.27 -9.81 -4.41
C GLY A 39 9.52 -9.82 -3.54
N GLN A 40 10.65 -9.55 -4.18
CA GLN A 40 11.94 -9.39 -3.55
C GLN A 40 12.42 -7.95 -3.68
N VAL A 41 12.70 -7.32 -2.53
CA VAL A 41 13.35 -6.02 -2.47
C VAL A 41 14.86 -6.24 -2.38
N SER A 42 15.60 -5.68 -3.33
CA SER A 42 17.05 -5.75 -3.35
C SER A 42 17.64 -4.49 -2.72
N LEU A 43 18.68 -4.65 -1.91
CA LEU A 43 19.45 -3.53 -1.36
C LEU A 43 20.65 -3.14 -2.23
N LYS A 44 20.87 -3.84 -3.34
CA LYS A 44 21.93 -3.49 -4.30
C LYS A 44 21.67 -2.10 -4.86
N ASN A 45 22.73 -1.35 -5.15
CA ASN A 45 22.66 0.00 -5.74
C ASN A 45 22.00 1.06 -4.85
N ASN A 46 22.42 1.09 -3.57
CA ASN A 46 22.04 2.11 -2.56
C ASN A 46 20.63 1.98 -1.98
N GLY A 47 20.06 0.78 -2.02
CA GLY A 47 18.78 0.45 -1.41
C GLY A 47 17.73 0.02 -2.43
N GLY A 48 16.53 -0.24 -1.95
CA GLY A 48 15.44 -0.61 -2.82
C GLY A 48 14.08 -0.53 -2.19
N PHE A 49 13.08 -0.46 -3.06
CA PHE A 49 11.68 -0.48 -2.68
C PHE A 49 10.84 -1.22 -3.69
N ALA A 50 9.75 -1.80 -3.20
CA ALA A 50 8.67 -2.34 -4.00
C ALA A 50 7.36 -1.78 -3.45
N SER A 51 6.50 -1.28 -4.32
CA SER A 51 5.23 -0.68 -3.93
C SER A 51 4.07 -1.14 -4.81
N MET A 52 2.90 -1.22 -4.21
CA MET A 52 1.62 -1.30 -4.90
C MET A 52 0.89 0.03 -4.75
N ARG A 53 0.24 0.49 -5.81
CA ARG A 53 -0.62 1.68 -5.82
C ARG A 53 -2.01 1.35 -6.33
N SER A 54 -3.00 2.12 -5.88
CA SER A 54 -4.39 2.00 -6.31
C SER A 54 -5.13 3.32 -6.08
N PRO A 55 -6.10 3.71 -6.93
CA PRO A 55 -7.00 4.80 -6.59
C PRO A 55 -7.93 4.36 -5.44
N ALA A 56 -8.24 5.27 -4.55
CA ALA A 56 -9.19 5.08 -3.47
C ALA A 56 -10.12 6.29 -3.40
N ARG A 57 -11.41 6.01 -3.23
CA ARG A 57 -12.42 7.01 -2.90
C ARG A 57 -12.91 6.75 -1.49
N PHE A 58 -12.98 7.82 -0.71
CA PHE A 58 -13.51 7.81 0.65
C PHE A 58 -14.66 8.79 0.69
N GLU A 59 -15.70 8.47 1.47
CA GLU A 59 -16.79 9.41 1.73
C GLU A 59 -16.25 10.57 2.56
N THR A 60 -16.81 11.77 2.35
CA THR A 60 -16.41 13.01 3.04
C THR A 60 -16.39 12.84 4.57
N GLU A 61 -17.22 12.00 5.16
CA GLU A 61 -17.30 11.79 6.62
C GLU A 61 -16.42 10.64 7.13
N THR A 62 -15.54 10.09 6.30
CA THR A 62 -14.65 8.99 6.70
C THR A 62 -13.61 9.49 7.71
N GLN A 63 -13.73 9.06 8.97
CA GLN A 63 -12.83 9.43 10.05
C GLN A 63 -11.72 8.40 10.32
N VAL A 64 -11.91 7.17 9.85
CA VAL A 64 -11.05 6.03 10.17
C VAL A 64 -10.85 5.18 8.92
N LEU A 65 -9.61 4.76 8.72
CA LEU A 65 -9.23 3.78 7.71
C LEU A 65 -8.71 2.53 8.40
N GLU A 66 -9.34 1.39 8.16
CA GLU A 66 -8.87 0.09 8.63
C GLU A 66 -8.15 -0.65 7.51
N LEU A 67 -7.00 -1.25 7.82
CA LEU A 67 -6.22 -2.05 6.90
C LEU A 67 -5.96 -3.42 7.52
N THR A 68 -6.59 -4.45 6.97
CA THR A 68 -6.30 -5.84 7.34
C THR A 68 -5.16 -6.36 6.48
N THR A 69 -4.08 -6.83 7.12
CA THR A 69 -2.95 -7.46 6.44
C THR A 69 -2.54 -8.75 7.12
N ARG A 70 -1.96 -9.67 6.35
CA ARG A 70 -1.29 -10.87 6.84
C ARG A 70 -0.02 -11.04 6.03
N GLY A 71 1.12 -11.27 6.67
CA GLY A 71 2.35 -11.42 5.90
C GLY A 71 3.59 -11.87 6.66
N ASP A 72 4.71 -11.39 6.15
CA ASP A 72 6.07 -11.86 6.45
C ASP A 72 6.73 -11.19 7.65
N GLY A 73 5.95 -10.48 8.49
CA GLY A 73 6.45 -9.79 9.67
C GLY A 73 7.34 -8.58 9.37
N LYS A 74 7.36 -8.10 8.12
CA LYS A 74 8.17 -6.94 7.72
C LYS A 74 7.39 -5.64 7.90
N ARG A 75 8.13 -4.54 7.95
CA ARG A 75 7.55 -3.19 7.98
C ARG A 75 7.15 -2.73 6.59
N TYR A 76 5.97 -2.14 6.53
CA TYR A 76 5.40 -1.54 5.34
C TYR A 76 4.92 -0.13 5.68
N LYS A 77 4.89 0.72 4.67
CA LYS A 77 4.34 2.07 4.76
C LYS A 77 3.07 2.17 3.93
N LEU A 78 1.99 2.65 4.55
CA LEU A 78 0.78 3.10 3.88
C LEU A 78 0.86 4.61 3.65
N ILE A 79 0.70 5.03 2.39
CA ILE A 79 0.71 6.43 1.98
C ILE A 79 -0.61 6.75 1.29
N LEU A 80 -1.24 7.85 1.68
CA LEU A 80 -2.44 8.40 1.07
C LEU A 80 -2.11 9.78 0.52
N ARG A 81 -2.40 9.99 -0.77
CA ARG A 81 -2.19 11.26 -1.48
C ARG A 81 -3.51 11.76 -2.00
N THR A 82 -3.91 12.97 -1.67
CA THR A 82 -5.16 13.54 -2.20
C THR A 82 -4.90 14.22 -3.54
N GLU A 83 -5.86 14.15 -4.45
CA GLU A 83 -5.78 14.85 -5.74
C GLU A 83 -6.03 16.35 -5.59
N THR A 84 -6.91 16.71 -4.66
CA THR A 84 -7.30 18.09 -4.30
C THR A 84 -6.20 18.85 -3.57
N ALA A 85 -5.38 18.16 -2.78
CA ALA A 85 -4.24 18.75 -2.08
C ALA A 85 -2.97 17.92 -2.33
N VAL A 86 -2.46 17.99 -3.57
CA VAL A 86 -1.29 17.23 -4.06
C VAL A 86 -0.04 17.31 -3.17
N ARG A 87 0.09 18.37 -2.36
CA ARG A 87 1.21 18.58 -1.41
C ARG A 87 0.98 17.93 -0.04
N VAL A 88 -0.23 17.47 0.26
CA VAL A 88 -0.58 16.85 1.53
C VAL A 88 -0.55 15.34 1.36
N THR A 89 0.21 14.68 2.22
CA THR A 89 0.36 13.23 2.22
C THR A 89 0.16 12.72 3.64
N TYR A 90 -0.66 11.69 3.81
CA TYR A 90 -0.82 10.98 5.08
C TYR A 90 -0.03 9.69 5.01
N GLU A 91 0.83 9.47 5.99
CA GLU A 91 1.67 8.28 6.07
C GLU A 91 1.42 7.54 7.37
N SER A 92 1.45 6.21 7.32
CA SER A 92 1.35 5.36 8.49
C SER A 92 2.14 4.08 8.25
N ASP A 93 2.99 3.73 9.21
CA ASP A 93 3.74 2.48 9.17
C ASP A 93 2.95 1.36 9.85
N PHE A 94 3.04 0.16 9.30
CA PHE A 94 2.44 -1.05 9.88
C PHE A 94 3.37 -2.26 9.67
N VAL A 95 3.14 -3.31 10.45
CA VAL A 95 3.87 -4.58 10.31
C VAL A 95 2.90 -5.60 9.73
N SER A 96 3.34 -6.34 8.71
CA SER A 96 2.56 -7.42 8.10
C SER A 96 2.60 -8.68 8.97
N GLU A 97 2.04 -8.62 10.17
CA GLU A 97 2.09 -9.76 11.11
C GLU A 97 1.32 -10.97 10.57
N ALA A 98 1.79 -12.18 10.89
CA ALA A 98 1.17 -13.42 10.43
C ALA A 98 -0.22 -13.67 11.04
N THR A 99 -0.59 -12.97 12.12
CA THR A 99 -1.74 -13.38 12.94
C THR A 99 -2.56 -12.26 13.58
N CYS A 100 -2.35 -10.97 13.29
CA CYS A 100 -3.11 -9.93 13.98
C CYS A 100 -3.73 -8.89 13.04
N ARG A 101 -5.07 -8.79 13.12
CA ARG A 101 -5.86 -7.66 12.62
C ARG A 101 -5.36 -6.39 13.32
N GLN A 102 -4.57 -5.58 12.63
CA GLN A 102 -4.10 -4.30 13.16
C GLN A 102 -5.07 -3.18 12.78
N GLU A 103 -5.88 -2.76 13.75
CA GLU A 103 -6.69 -1.56 13.64
C GLU A 103 -5.82 -0.33 13.91
N ARG A 104 -5.45 0.41 12.86
CA ARG A 104 -4.77 1.71 13.00
C ARG A 104 -5.70 2.84 12.60
N ARG A 105 -6.17 3.61 13.59
CA ARG A 105 -6.95 4.83 13.36
C ARG A 105 -6.09 5.92 12.74
N ILE A 106 -6.14 6.06 11.42
CA ILE A 106 -5.68 7.26 10.73
C ILE A 106 -6.86 8.22 10.67
N ARG A 107 -6.76 9.39 11.34
CA ARG A 107 -7.71 10.49 11.14
C ARG A 107 -7.45 11.10 9.77
N SER A 108 -8.28 10.74 8.80
CA SER A 108 -8.34 11.40 7.50
C SER A 108 -9.13 12.71 7.60
N PRO A 109 -8.69 13.81 6.96
CA PRO A 109 -9.59 14.89 6.65
C PRO A 109 -10.39 14.54 5.39
N CYS A 110 -11.65 14.94 5.46
CA CYS A 110 -12.71 14.81 4.49
C CYS A 110 -12.26 15.18 3.07
N GLU A 111 -12.01 14.24 2.15
CA GLU A 111 -11.81 14.55 0.72
C GLU A 111 -11.94 13.32 -0.21
N ASN A 112 -12.59 13.51 -1.37
CA ASN A 112 -13.24 12.44 -2.14
C ASN A 112 -12.36 11.68 -3.14
N HIS A 113 -11.08 12.02 -3.34
CA HIS A 113 -10.20 11.34 -4.29
C HIS A 113 -8.77 11.23 -3.77
N THR A 114 -8.32 10.00 -3.50
CA THR A 114 -7.02 9.72 -2.87
C THR A 114 -6.31 8.56 -3.56
N THR A 115 -5.03 8.71 -3.91
CA THR A 115 -4.18 7.57 -4.30
C THR A 115 -3.61 6.90 -3.06
N LYS A 116 -3.82 5.58 -2.95
CA LYS A 116 -3.26 4.73 -1.88
C LYS A 116 -2.01 4.02 -2.39
N THR A 117 -0.93 4.08 -1.62
CA THR A 117 0.32 3.35 -1.88
C THR A 117 0.67 2.48 -0.68
N ILE A 118 1.02 1.22 -0.90
CA ILE A 118 1.63 0.35 0.09
C ILE A 118 3.05 0.05 -0.38
N SER A 119 4.04 0.39 0.43
CA SER A 119 5.45 0.24 0.08
C SER A 119 6.18 -0.63 1.08
N LYS A 120 7.08 -1.47 0.57
CA LYS A 120 8.06 -2.23 1.34
C LYS A 120 9.43 -1.63 1.13
N ALA A 121 10.10 -1.27 2.22
CA ALA A 121 11.49 -0.80 2.21
C ALA A 121 12.43 -1.93 2.64
N GLY A 122 13.66 -1.92 2.11
CA GLY A 122 14.64 -2.97 2.40
C GLY A 122 15.40 -2.85 3.73
N ARG A 123 15.06 -1.94 4.65
CA ARG A 123 15.72 -1.79 5.96
C ARG A 123 14.77 -2.07 7.11
#